data_AF-A0A962NHP3-F1
#
_entry.id   AF-A0A962NHP3-F1
#
_cell.length_a   1.000
_cell.length_b   1.000
_cell.length_c   1.000
_cell.angle_alpha   90.00
_cell.angle_beta   90.00
_cell.angle_gamma   90.00
#
_symmetry.space_group_name_H-M   'P 1'
#
loop_
_entity.id
_entity.type
_entity.pdbx_description
1 polymer ?
#
loop_
_entity_poly.entity_id
_entity_poly.type
_entity_poly.pdbx_seq_one_letter_code
_entity_poly.pdbx_strand_id
1 'polypeptide(L)'
;MSNHLHLALEFDPAWVEGWSDGECLDRWLRLYCPADYSEQQRANRQTAWLCQPERIAQIRVRLASVSEFMKCLNEHIARMANQEDGCTGRF
;
A
#
# COMPACT_ATOMS: atom_id res chain seq x y z
N MET A 1 -3.23 0.95 30.11
CA MET A 1 -2.61 0.68 28.80
C MET A 1 -3.70 0.26 27.81
N SER A 2 -4.52 1.20 27.34
CA SER A 2 -5.76 0.90 26.56
C SER A 2 -5.74 1.40 25.11
N ASN A 3 -4.64 1.98 24.62
CA ASN A 3 -4.56 2.62 23.29
C ASN A 3 -3.38 2.13 22.43
N HIS A 4 -3.00 0.85 22.54
CA HIS A 4 -1.90 0.28 21.76
C HIS A 4 -2.34 -1.00 21.05
N LEU A 5 -1.79 -1.23 19.85
CA LEU A 5 -2.10 -2.35 18.98
C LEU A 5 -0.93 -3.35 19.00
N HIS A 6 -1.20 -4.61 19.32
CA HIS A 6 -0.26 -5.72 19.16
C HIS A 6 -0.61 -6.52 17.91
N LEU A 7 0.37 -6.72 17.03
CA LEU A 7 0.22 -7.51 15.81
C LEU A 7 1.35 -8.52 15.70
N ALA A 8 1.01 -9.77 15.42
CA ALA A 8 1.95 -10.79 14.96
C ALA A 8 1.78 -10.93 13.45
N LEU A 9 2.86 -10.69 12.69
CA LEU A 9 2.87 -10.78 11.24
C LEU A 9 3.91 -11.82 10.83
N GLU A 10 3.51 -12.75 9.98
CA GLU A 10 4.44 -13.53 9.19
C GLU A 10 4.72 -12.75 7.91
N PHE A 11 6.00 -12.52 7.62
CA PHE A 11 6.43 -11.72 6.49
C PHE A 11 7.61 -12.40 5.81
N ASP A 12 7.45 -12.67 4.51
CA ASP A 12 8.49 -13.26 3.67
C ASP A 12 8.72 -12.38 2.44
N PRO A 13 9.87 -11.66 2.35
CA PRO A 13 10.22 -10.88 1.17
C PRO A 13 10.32 -11.71 -0.11
N ALA A 14 10.63 -13.02 -0.01
CA ALA A 14 10.81 -13.90 -1.16
C ALA A 14 9.50 -14.08 -1.96
N TRP A 15 8.33 -13.88 -1.32
CA TRP A 15 7.05 -13.92 -2.03
C TRP A 15 6.97 -12.87 -3.12
N VAL A 16 7.60 -11.72 -2.91
CA VAL A 16 7.59 -10.62 -3.86
C VAL A 16 8.57 -10.89 -5.02
N GLU A 17 9.63 -11.66 -4.81
CA GLU A 17 10.59 -12.03 -5.87
C GLU A 17 9.93 -12.86 -6.97
N GLY A 18 8.95 -13.71 -6.62
CA GLY A 18 8.22 -14.54 -7.57
C GLY A 18 7.19 -13.79 -8.43
N TRP A 19 6.87 -12.54 -8.12
CA TRP A 19 5.85 -11.78 -8.86
C TRP A 19 6.40 -11.21 -10.16
N SER A 20 5.60 -11.30 -11.23
CA SER A 20 5.82 -10.51 -12.43
C SER A 20 5.67 -9.01 -12.15
N ASP A 21 6.21 -8.19 -13.05
CA ASP A 21 6.07 -6.74 -13.00
C ASP A 21 4.59 -6.30 -13.06
N GLY A 22 3.79 -7.01 -13.86
CA GLY A 22 2.34 -6.82 -13.93
C GLY A 22 1.66 -7.07 -12.58
N GLU A 23 2.00 -8.16 -11.89
CA GLU A 23 1.45 -8.47 -10.57
C GLU A 23 1.86 -7.46 -9.50
N CYS A 24 3.12 -6.99 -9.53
CA CYS A 24 3.58 -5.93 -8.63
C CYS A 24 2.74 -4.66 -8.81
N LEU A 25 2.52 -4.26 -10.07
CA LEU A 25 1.71 -3.08 -10.39
C LEU A 25 0.24 -3.27 -10.02
N ASP A 26 -0.36 -4.43 -10.29
CA ASP A 26 -1.77 -4.69 -9.95
C ASP A 26 -2.00 -4.59 -8.44
N ARG A 27 -1.15 -5.27 -7.65
CA ARG A 27 -1.21 -5.22 -6.17
C ARG A 27 -0.99 -3.80 -5.66
N TRP A 28 -0.03 -3.08 -6.21
CA TRP A 28 0.23 -1.69 -5.83
C TRP A 28 -0.97 -0.78 -6.11
N LEU A 29 -1.55 -0.88 -7.31
CA LEU A 29 -2.67 -0.04 -7.71
C LEU A 29 -3.94 -0.36 -6.92
N ARG A 30 -4.13 -1.60 -6.44
CA ARG A 30 -5.23 -1.91 -5.50
C ARG A 30 -5.10 -1.21 -4.16
N LEU A 31 -3.87 -0.99 -3.69
CA LEU A 31 -3.61 -0.37 -2.38
C LEU A 31 -3.61 1.17 -2.45
N TYR A 32 -3.11 1.75 -3.55
CA TYR A 32 -2.80 3.18 -3.62
C TYR A 32 -3.55 3.97 -4.70
N CYS A 33 -4.41 3.34 -5.52
CA CYS A 33 -5.32 4.12 -6.36
C CYS A 33 -6.45 4.73 -5.54
N PRO A 34 -6.95 5.91 -5.95
CA PRO A 34 -8.19 6.47 -5.42
C PRO A 34 -9.35 5.47 -5.51
N ALA A 35 -10.23 5.48 -4.50
CA ALA A 35 -11.37 4.56 -4.41
C ALA A 35 -12.38 4.71 -5.56
N ASP A 36 -12.41 5.87 -6.24
CA ASP A 36 -13.27 6.18 -7.38
C ASP A 36 -12.69 5.75 -8.73
N TYR A 37 -11.50 5.14 -8.77
CA TYR A 37 -10.95 4.61 -10.02
C TYR A 37 -11.77 3.43 -10.54
N SER A 38 -12.28 3.57 -11.77
CA SER A 38 -12.85 2.44 -12.51
C SER A 38 -11.78 1.41 -12.86
N GLU A 39 -12.23 0.18 -13.13
CA GLU A 39 -11.32 -0.90 -13.56
C GLU A 39 -10.52 -0.51 -14.82
N GLN A 40 -11.16 0.18 -15.76
CA GLN A 40 -10.49 0.69 -16.96
C GLN A 40 -9.41 1.73 -16.63
N GLN A 41 -9.67 2.65 -15.71
CA GLN A 41 -8.68 3.64 -15.29
C GLN A 41 -7.47 2.98 -14.62
N ARG A 42 -7.71 1.96 -13.78
CA ARG A 42 -6.64 1.16 -13.16
C ARG A 42 -5.82 0.41 -14.21
N ALA A 43 -6.49 -0.27 -15.15
CA ALA A 43 -5.82 -1.01 -16.23
C ALA A 43 -4.98 -0.08 -17.12
N ASN A 44 -5.53 1.07 -17.53
CA ASN A 44 -4.80 2.06 -18.32
C ASN A 44 -3.54 2.56 -17.60
N ARG A 45 -3.64 2.78 -16.28
CA ARG A 45 -2.49 3.20 -15.46
C ARG A 45 -1.45 2.10 -15.33
N GLN A 46 -1.87 0.85 -15.13
CA GLN A 46 -0.97 -0.31 -15.10
C GLN A 46 -0.18 -0.38 -16.41
N THR A 47 -0.87 -0.34 -17.56
CA THR A 47 -0.24 -0.36 -18.89
C THR A 47 0.76 0.79 -19.07
N ALA A 48 0.41 2.00 -18.63
CA ALA A 48 1.32 3.15 -18.70
C ALA A 48 2.58 3.02 -17.83
N TRP A 49 2.52 2.22 -16.76
CA TRP A 49 3.62 2.05 -15.82
C TRP A 49 4.49 0.83 -16.12
N LEU A 50 4.02 -0.13 -16.92
CA LEU A 50 4.80 -1.31 -17.32
C LEU A 50 6.12 -0.94 -18.03
N CYS A 51 6.16 0.19 -18.74
CA CYS A 51 7.37 0.68 -19.40
C CYS A 51 8.35 1.42 -18.46
N GLN A 52 8.13 1.41 -17.13
CA GLN A 52 8.91 2.17 -16.15
C GLN A 52 9.60 1.24 -15.13
N PRO A 53 10.70 0.55 -15.51
CA PRO A 53 11.32 -0.49 -14.69
C PRO A 53 11.81 0.01 -13.32
N GLU A 54 12.35 1.24 -13.24
CA GLU A 54 12.80 1.83 -11.97
C GLU A 54 11.65 2.01 -10.97
N ARG A 55 10.47 2.41 -11.46
CA ARG A 55 9.26 2.54 -10.65
C ARG A 55 8.81 1.18 -10.13
N ILE A 56 8.84 0.16 -10.99
CA ILE A 56 8.42 -1.19 -10.62
C ILE A 56 9.38 -1.77 -9.57
N ALA A 57 10.68 -1.55 -9.72
CA ALA A 57 11.67 -1.95 -8.72
C ALA A 57 11.43 -1.30 -7.35
N GLN A 58 11.12 0.01 -7.31
CA GLN A 58 10.76 0.70 -6.06
C GLN A 58 9.46 0.17 -5.46
N ILE A 59 8.44 -0.07 -6.29
CA ILE A 59 7.17 -0.67 -5.85
C ILE A 59 7.42 -2.04 -5.22
N ARG A 60 8.25 -2.86 -5.86
CA ARG A 60 8.63 -4.20 -5.38
C ARG A 60 9.25 -4.15 -3.99
N VAL A 61 10.23 -3.26 -3.79
CA VAL A 61 10.85 -3.03 -2.46
C VAL A 61 9.83 -2.59 -1.42
N ARG A 62 8.88 -1.71 -1.78
CA ARG A 62 7.85 -1.23 -0.85
C ARG A 62 6.82 -2.30 -0.51
N LEU A 63 6.41 -3.13 -1.47
CA LEU A 63 5.52 -4.26 -1.23
C LEU A 63 6.19 -5.34 -0.34
N ALA A 64 7.52 -5.42 -0.39
CA ALA A 64 8.34 -6.26 0.49
C ALA A 64 8.80 -5.54 1.78
N SER A 65 8.04 -4.56 2.30
CA SER A 65 8.43 -3.81 3.50
C SER A 65 7.35 -3.83 4.58
N VAL A 66 7.67 -4.41 5.74
CA VAL A 66 6.84 -4.33 6.95
C VAL A 66 6.65 -2.87 7.38
N SER A 67 7.65 -2.00 7.19
CA SER A 67 7.51 -0.58 7.51
C SER A 67 6.47 0.12 6.63
N GLU A 68 6.35 -0.28 5.36
CA GLU A 68 5.29 0.25 4.49
C GLU A 68 3.91 -0.24 4.94
N PHE A 69 3.79 -1.53 5.30
CA PHE A 69 2.55 -2.07 5.88
C PHE A 69 2.13 -1.30 7.14
N MET A 70 3.04 -1.15 8.10
CA MET A 70 2.78 -0.44 9.35
C MET A 70 2.42 1.03 9.10
N LYS A 71 3.06 1.68 8.13
CA LYS A 71 2.72 3.05 7.74
C LYS A 71 1.27 3.15 7.26
N CYS A 72 0.84 2.29 6.33
CA CYS A 72 -0.54 2.28 5.83
C CYS A 72 -1.55 2.03 6.96
N LEU A 73 -1.27 1.06 7.83
CA LEU A 73 -2.14 0.72 8.94
C LEU A 73 -2.26 1.87 9.94
N ASN A 74 -1.13 2.44 10.36
CA ASN A 74 -1.09 3.54 11.32
C ASN A 74 -1.79 4.78 10.77
N GLU A 75 -1.61 5.10 9.50
CA GLU A 75 -2.30 6.23 8.86
C GLU A 75 -3.82 6.03 8.88
N HIS A 76 -4.31 4.83 8.53
CA HIS A 76 -5.75 4.53 8.55
C HIS A 76 -6.35 4.69 9.94
N ILE A 77 -5.71 4.11 10.96
CA ILE A 77 -6.17 4.21 12.35
C ILE A 77 -6.12 5.67 12.84
N ALA A 78 -5.04 6.39 12.54
CA ALA A 78 -4.91 7.79 12.96
C ALA A 78 -5.98 8.68 12.33
N ARG A 79 -6.29 8.50 11.03
CA ARG A 79 -7.38 9.25 10.37
C ARG A 79 -8.74 8.96 11.01
N MET A 80 -9.02 7.70 11.33
CA MET A 80 -10.26 7.32 12.01
C MET A 80 -10.36 7.95 13.42
N ALA A 81 -9.29 7.86 14.21
CA ALA A 81 -9.25 8.45 15.54
C ALA A 81 -9.40 9.98 15.50
N ASN A 82 -8.70 10.64 14.56
CA ASN A 82 -8.81 12.08 14.35
C ASN A 82 -10.25 12.49 14.02
N GLN A 83 -10.94 11.70 13.18
CA GLN A 83 -12.33 11.93 12.82
C GLN A 83 -13.28 11.72 14.02
N GLU A 84 -13.06 10.68 14.82
CA GLU A 84 -13.84 10.39 16.02
C GLU A 84 -13.71 11.50 17.08
N ASP A 85 -12.48 11.99 17.28
CA ASP A 85 -12.17 13.04 18.25
C ASP A 85 -12.42 14.47 17.70
N GLY A 86 -12.80 14.62 16.43
CA GLY A 86 -13.01 15.91 15.77
C GLY A 86 -11.76 16.78 15.70
N CYS A 87 -10.57 16.17 15.69
CA CYS A 87 -9.29 16.87 15.65
C CYS A 87 -8.54 16.67 14.33
N THR A 88 -7.56 17.55 14.05
CA THR A 88 -6.68 17.45 12.89
C THR A 88 -5.27 17.09 13.34
N GLY A 89 -5.04 15.78 13.51
CA GLY A 89 -3.71 15.25 13.82
C GLY A 89 -2.77 15.24 12.61
N ARG A 90 -1.59 14.62 12.77
CA ARG A 90 -0.55 14.51 11.74
C ARG A 90 -1.00 13.80 10.44
N PHE A 91 -2.09 13.03 10.48
CA PHE A 91 -2.61 12.23 9.38
C PHE A 91 -4.04 12.64 9.03
#